data_AF-A0A7Y9PFM8-F1
#
_entry.id   AF-A0A7Y9PFM8-F1
#
_cell.length_a   1.000
_cell.length_b   1.000
_cell.length_c   1.000
_cell.angle_alpha   90.00
_cell.angle_beta   90.00
_cell.angle_gamma   90.00
#
_symmetry.space_group_name_H-M   'P 1'
#
loop_
_entity.id
_entity.type
_entity.pdbx_description
1 polymer ?
#
loop_
_entity_poly.entity_id
_entity_poly.type
_entity_poly.pdbx_seq_one_letter_code
_entity_poly.pdbx_strand_id
1 'polypeptide(L)'
;MTPRKNRLLALVAAATFALTPVIATAQDTPHNWTEEQIITATVHQAWLLSGKDETNFFEIVKELAEISAKNRNLVLPDSPEAGKKAGAYIKKEAKADHDQLLYAIVDKSVRMTGTKAAAAN
;
A
#
# COMPACT_ATOMS: atom_id res chain seq x y z
N MET A 1 9.35 -68.15 13.98
CA MET A 1 8.10 -68.83 13.58
C MET A 1 7.01 -67.76 13.47
N THR A 2 6.72 -67.32 12.25
CA THR A 2 5.56 -66.51 11.83
C THR A 2 4.23 -67.24 12.20
N PRO A 3 2.99 -66.68 12.05
CA PRO A 3 2.57 -65.40 11.43
C PRO A 3 1.31 -64.73 12.06
N ARG A 4 0.85 -63.64 11.40
CA ARG A 4 -0.56 -63.26 11.07
C ARG A 4 -1.05 -61.94 11.70
N LYS A 5 -1.22 -60.91 10.85
CA LYS A 5 -2.52 -60.67 10.17
C LYS A 5 -2.42 -59.46 9.23
N ASN A 6 -2.67 -59.72 7.95
CA ASN A 6 -3.25 -58.77 7.01
C ASN A 6 -4.41 -58.01 7.65
N ARG A 7 -4.49 -56.70 7.40
CA ARG A 7 -5.75 -56.06 7.03
C ARG A 7 -5.49 -54.78 6.25
N LEU A 8 -5.93 -54.81 4.98
CA LEU A 8 -6.05 -53.68 4.09
C LEU A 8 -6.90 -52.57 4.76
N LEU A 9 -6.39 -51.35 4.78
CA LEU A 9 -7.23 -50.16 4.64
C LEU A 9 -6.48 -49.18 3.72
N ALA A 10 -6.83 -49.23 2.45
CA ALA A 10 -6.60 -48.13 1.54
C ALA A 10 -7.57 -47.00 1.95
N LEU A 11 -7.05 -45.94 2.55
CA LEU A 11 -7.79 -44.69 2.71
C LEU A 11 -7.31 -43.75 1.60
N VAL A 12 -8.12 -43.63 0.55
CA VAL A 12 -7.97 -42.59 -0.47
C VAL A 12 -8.36 -41.28 0.19
N ALA A 13 -7.36 -40.47 0.58
CA ALA A 13 -7.59 -39.11 1.01
C ALA A 13 -7.89 -38.26 -0.23
N ALA A 14 -9.16 -37.89 -0.41
CA ALA A 14 -9.59 -36.90 -1.38
C ALA A 14 -8.94 -35.55 -1.04
N ALA A 15 -8.03 -35.09 -1.89
CA ALA A 15 -7.45 -33.76 -1.79
C ALA A 15 -8.51 -32.71 -2.17
N THR A 16 -9.19 -32.16 -1.18
CA THR A 16 -9.95 -30.91 -1.33
C THR A 16 -8.96 -29.77 -1.45
N PHE A 17 -8.69 -29.33 -2.67
CA PHE A 17 -8.03 -28.06 -2.94
C PHE A 17 -8.96 -26.93 -2.48
N ALA A 18 -8.67 -26.35 -1.32
CA ALA A 18 -9.27 -25.08 -0.94
C ALA A 18 -8.68 -24.00 -1.87
N LEU A 19 -9.52 -23.46 -2.75
CA LEU A 19 -9.25 -22.18 -3.42
C LEU A 19 -9.26 -21.08 -2.35
N THR A 20 -8.12 -20.82 -1.73
CA THR A 20 -7.90 -19.53 -1.06
C THR A 20 -7.80 -18.47 -2.15
N PRO A 21 -8.61 -17.39 -2.14
CA PRO A 21 -8.31 -16.25 -2.98
C PRO A 21 -6.93 -15.74 -2.55
N VAL A 22 -6.00 -15.66 -3.50
CA VAL A 22 -4.75 -14.92 -3.31
C VAL A 22 -5.13 -13.45 -3.20
N ILE A 23 -5.36 -13.01 -1.98
CA ILE A 23 -5.38 -11.58 -1.67
C ILE A 23 -3.93 -11.17 -1.87
N ALA A 24 -3.68 -10.37 -2.90
CA ALA A 24 -2.41 -9.70 -3.07
C ALA A 24 -2.26 -8.74 -1.89
N THR A 25 -1.72 -9.21 -0.79
CA THR A 25 -1.14 -8.33 0.22
C THR A 25 0.02 -7.67 -0.49
N ALA A 26 -0.18 -6.42 -0.94
CA ALA A 26 0.91 -5.52 -1.20
C ALA A 26 1.91 -5.70 -0.04
N GLN A 27 3.18 -5.88 -0.37
CA GLN A 27 4.18 -6.24 0.62
C GLN A 27 4.25 -5.14 1.69
N ASP A 28 3.51 -5.34 2.78
CA ASP A 28 3.59 -4.53 3.98
C ASP A 28 4.97 -4.82 4.56
N THR A 29 5.94 -3.96 4.21
CA THR A 29 7.06 -3.71 5.09
C THR A 29 6.46 -3.48 6.48
N PRO A 30 7.01 -4.02 7.58
CA PRO A 30 6.40 -3.87 8.89
C PRO A 30 6.45 -2.39 9.32
N HIS A 31 5.38 -1.68 8.99
CA HIS A 31 5.13 -0.30 9.33
C HIS A 31 4.27 -0.26 10.59
N ASN A 32 4.43 0.79 11.41
CA ASN A 32 3.69 0.90 12.67
C ASN A 32 2.31 1.60 12.50
N TRP A 33 1.88 1.83 11.26
CA TRP A 33 0.65 2.56 10.92
C TRP A 33 -0.26 1.71 10.03
N THR A 34 -1.56 1.99 10.08
CA THR A 34 -2.56 1.36 9.18
C THR A 34 -3.02 2.33 8.10
N GLU A 35 -3.51 1.81 6.96
CA GLU A 35 -4.07 2.61 5.87
C GLU A 35 -5.12 3.64 6.37
N GLU A 36 -6.04 3.20 7.24
CA GLU A 36 -7.10 4.04 7.81
C GLU A 36 -6.54 5.21 8.65
N GLN A 37 -5.43 4.97 9.37
CA GLN A 37 -4.77 6.00 10.15
C GLN A 37 -4.09 7.04 9.26
N ILE A 38 -3.38 6.60 8.22
CA ILE A 38 -2.65 7.54 7.35
C ILE A 38 -3.58 8.37 6.46
N ILE A 39 -4.75 7.84 6.06
CA ILE A 39 -5.73 8.57 5.26
C ILE A 39 -6.35 9.73 6.06
N THR A 40 -6.50 9.55 7.36
CA THR A 40 -7.10 10.53 8.27
C THR A 40 -6.08 11.39 9.01
N ALA A 41 -4.79 11.08 8.87
CA ALA A 41 -3.71 11.80 9.53
C ALA A 41 -3.45 13.18 8.90
N THR A 42 -3.25 14.17 9.76
CA THR A 42 -2.62 15.42 9.37
C THR A 42 -1.13 15.22 9.09
N VAL A 43 -0.50 16.18 8.43
CA VAL A 43 0.95 16.21 8.22
C VAL A 43 1.70 16.01 9.55
N HIS A 44 1.27 16.70 10.61
CA HIS A 44 1.86 16.55 11.94
C HIS A 44 1.69 15.14 12.51
N GLN A 45 0.49 14.57 12.41
CA GLN A 45 0.24 13.21 12.90
C GLN A 45 1.03 12.17 12.12
N ALA A 46 1.11 12.29 10.79
CA ALA A 46 1.91 11.41 9.94
C ALA A 46 3.41 11.51 10.28
N TRP A 47 3.90 12.71 10.62
CA TRP A 47 5.27 12.90 11.10
C TRP A 47 5.53 12.23 12.46
N LEU A 48 4.54 12.21 13.35
CA LEU A 48 4.66 11.48 14.61
C LEU A 48 4.59 9.96 14.40
N LEU A 49 3.70 9.50 13.51
CA LEU A 49 3.53 8.09 13.15
C LEU A 49 4.78 7.51 12.47
N SER A 50 5.48 8.32 11.67
CA SER A 50 6.75 7.93 11.06
C SER A 50 7.89 7.78 12.07
N GLY A 51 7.68 8.14 13.35
CA GLY A 51 8.73 8.22 14.35
C GLY A 51 9.63 9.44 14.18
N LYS A 52 9.14 10.49 13.50
CA LYS A 52 9.93 11.67 13.09
C LYS A 52 11.11 11.30 12.17
N ASP A 53 10.93 10.24 11.40
CA ASP A 53 11.88 9.79 10.40
C ASP A 53 11.39 10.15 9.00
N GLU A 54 12.29 10.71 8.19
CA GLU A 54 11.97 11.13 6.81
C GLU A 54 11.74 9.92 5.87
N THR A 55 12.42 8.80 6.10
CA THR A 55 12.27 7.58 5.29
C THR A 55 10.88 6.98 5.51
N ASN A 56 10.50 6.79 6.77
CA ASN A 56 9.17 6.29 7.13
C ASN A 56 8.06 7.25 6.68
N PHE A 57 8.29 8.57 6.78
CA PHE A 57 7.32 9.55 6.30
C PHE A 57 7.14 9.47 4.79
N PHE A 58 8.22 9.21 4.05
CA PHE A 58 8.15 9.00 2.61
C PHE A 58 7.37 7.73 2.24
N GLU A 59 7.54 6.64 2.99
CA GLU A 59 6.74 5.42 2.83
C GLU A 59 5.24 5.70 3.04
N ILE A 60 4.86 6.43 4.11
CA ILE A 60 3.46 6.88 4.33
C ILE A 60 2.94 7.66 3.11
N VAL A 61 3.73 8.61 2.62
CA VAL A 61 3.35 9.43 1.45
C VAL A 61 3.17 8.59 0.19
N LYS A 62 4.04 7.60 -0.03
CA LYS A 62 3.98 6.69 -1.17
C LYS A 62 2.72 5.82 -1.09
N GLU A 63 2.44 5.25 0.07
CA GLU A 63 1.24 4.44 0.32
C GLU A 63 -0.03 5.26 0.08
N LEU A 64 -0.10 6.50 0.59
CA LEU A 64 -1.20 7.42 0.30
C LEU A 64 -1.32 7.77 -1.19
N ALA A 65 -0.21 7.88 -1.90
CA ALA A 65 -0.21 8.17 -3.32
C ALA A 65 -0.75 6.97 -4.12
N GLU A 66 -0.38 5.75 -3.75
CA GLU A 66 -0.91 4.52 -4.34
C GLU A 66 -2.42 4.38 -4.08
N ILE A 67 -2.88 4.66 -2.86
CA ILE A 67 -4.31 4.67 -2.51
C ILE A 67 -5.06 5.72 -3.35
N SER A 68 -4.56 6.94 -3.43
CA SER A 68 -5.16 8.01 -4.24
C SER A 68 -5.22 7.64 -5.74
N ALA A 69 -4.16 7.06 -6.27
CA ALA A 69 -4.08 6.63 -7.66
C ALA A 69 -5.10 5.51 -7.96
N LYS A 70 -5.19 4.50 -7.10
CA LYS A 70 -6.20 3.41 -7.18
C LYS A 70 -7.61 3.97 -7.15
N ASN A 71 -7.92 4.86 -6.19
CA ASN A 71 -9.26 5.46 -6.04
C ASN A 71 -9.71 6.25 -7.27
N ARG A 72 -8.76 6.82 -8.03
CA ARG A 72 -9.04 7.66 -9.21
C ARG A 72 -8.77 6.99 -10.54
N ASN A 73 -8.37 5.72 -10.55
CA ASN A 73 -7.94 4.99 -11.74
C ASN A 73 -6.86 5.77 -12.53
N LEU A 74 -5.92 6.37 -11.79
CA LEU A 74 -4.75 7.07 -12.32
C LEU A 74 -3.53 6.16 -12.22
N VAL A 75 -2.60 6.30 -13.16
CA VAL A 75 -1.30 5.67 -13.10
C VAL A 75 -0.30 6.73 -12.66
N LEU A 76 0.44 6.42 -11.59
CA LEU A 76 1.58 7.24 -11.20
C LEU A 76 2.70 6.99 -12.20
N PRO A 77 3.25 8.02 -12.84
CA PRO A 77 4.44 7.83 -13.67
C PRO A 77 5.61 7.37 -12.79
N ASP A 78 6.15 6.19 -13.08
CA ASP A 78 7.39 5.66 -12.50
C ASP A 78 8.63 6.39 -13.05
N SER A 79 8.61 7.73 -13.02
CA SER A 79 9.76 8.55 -13.36
C SER A 79 10.34 9.22 -12.12
N PRO A 80 11.67 9.20 -11.94
CA PRO A 80 12.32 9.89 -10.82
C PRO A 80 11.97 11.39 -10.76
N GLU A 81 11.71 12.00 -11.92
CA GLU A 81 11.32 13.40 -12.04
C GLU A 81 9.92 13.67 -11.49
N ALA A 82 8.95 12.79 -11.78
CA ALA A 82 7.61 12.90 -11.25
C ALA A 82 7.58 12.67 -9.74
N GLY A 83 8.36 11.69 -9.24
CA GLY A 83 8.55 11.46 -7.81
C GLY A 83 9.17 12.68 -7.10
N LYS A 84 10.21 13.30 -7.68
CA LYS A 84 10.82 14.53 -7.15
C LYS A 84 9.85 15.70 -7.14
N LYS A 85 9.07 15.90 -8.21
CA LYS A 85 8.09 16.98 -8.30
C LYS A 85 6.96 16.79 -7.28
N ALA A 86 6.46 15.57 -7.15
CA ALA A 86 5.46 15.21 -6.15
C ALA A 86 5.98 15.43 -4.73
N GLY A 87 7.15 14.89 -4.40
CA GLY A 87 7.77 15.05 -3.09
C GLY A 87 8.07 16.51 -2.74
N ALA A 88 8.54 17.32 -3.70
CA ALA A 88 8.79 18.75 -3.48
C ALA A 88 7.48 19.53 -3.23
N TYR A 89 6.40 19.20 -3.94
CA TYR A 89 5.08 19.79 -3.71
C TYR A 89 4.57 19.43 -2.30
N ILE A 90 4.60 18.15 -1.94
CA ILE A 90 4.14 17.65 -0.64
C ILE A 90 4.94 18.30 0.48
N LYS A 91 6.27 18.37 0.37
CA LYS A 91 7.15 19.03 1.36
C LYS A 91 6.83 20.52 1.52
N LYS A 92 6.48 21.20 0.43
CA LYS A 92 6.13 22.63 0.46
C LYS A 92 4.80 22.86 1.19
N GLU A 93 3.76 22.11 0.84
CA GLU A 93 2.44 22.25 1.45
C GLU A 93 2.48 21.78 2.92
N ALA A 94 3.17 20.67 3.19
CA ALA A 94 3.40 20.16 4.54
C ALA A 94 4.13 21.17 5.45
N LYS A 95 4.98 22.05 4.89
CA LYS A 95 5.64 23.13 5.62
C LYS A 95 4.75 24.37 5.77
N ALA A 96 3.81 24.58 4.85
CA ALA A 96 2.90 25.71 4.89
C ALA A 96 1.80 25.50 5.94
N ASP A 97 1.28 24.28 6.03
CA ASP A 97 0.23 23.90 6.97
C ASP A 97 0.45 22.48 7.50
N HIS A 98 0.82 22.37 8.78
CA HIS A 98 1.06 21.10 9.46
C HIS A 98 -0.24 20.42 9.95
N ASP A 99 -1.34 21.17 10.03
CA ASP A 99 -2.65 20.68 10.47
C ASP A 99 -3.52 20.22 9.30
N GLN A 100 -3.06 20.44 8.07
CA GLN A 100 -3.71 19.93 6.87
C GLN A 100 -3.60 18.39 6.77
N LEU A 101 -4.67 17.75 6.28
CA LEU A 101 -4.70 16.32 5.98
C LEU A 101 -3.65 15.96 4.92
N LEU A 102 -2.76 15.03 5.26
CA LEU A 102 -1.68 14.61 4.37
C LEU A 102 -2.24 14.01 3.08
N TYR A 103 -3.30 13.19 3.20
CA TYR A 103 -3.97 12.58 2.04
C TYR A 103 -4.44 13.62 1.02
N ALA A 104 -4.96 14.78 1.46
CA ALA A 104 -5.44 15.81 0.54
C ALA A 104 -4.30 16.44 -0.28
N ILE A 105 -3.14 16.64 0.34
CA ILE A 105 -1.93 17.16 -0.31
C ILE A 105 -1.40 16.14 -1.31
N VAL A 106 -1.30 14.87 -0.89
CA VAL A 106 -0.84 13.76 -1.73
C VAL A 106 -1.78 13.56 -2.91
N ASP A 107 -3.09 13.56 -2.69
CA ASP A 107 -4.11 13.44 -3.74
C ASP A 107 -3.98 14.54 -4.79
N LYS A 108 -3.77 15.78 -4.37
CA LYS A 108 -3.53 16.90 -5.28
C LYS A 108 -2.23 16.72 -6.07
N SER A 109 -1.17 16.24 -5.42
CA SER A 109 0.09 15.90 -6.08
C SER A 109 -0.09 14.80 -7.13
N VAL A 110 -0.79 13.71 -6.78
CA VAL A 110 -1.10 12.59 -7.69
C VAL A 110 -1.94 13.07 -8.87
N ARG A 111 -2.86 14.01 -8.68
CA ARG A 111 -3.61 14.61 -9.79
C ARG A 111 -2.75 15.48 -10.70
N MET A 112 -1.67 16.06 -10.19
CA MET A 112 -0.75 16.89 -10.98
C MET A 112 0.27 16.06 -11.77
N THR A 113 0.67 14.90 -11.24
CA THR A 113 1.69 14.03 -11.86
C THR A 113 1.11 12.80 -12.54
N GLY A 114 -0.02 12.30 -12.05
CA GLY A 114 -0.68 11.11 -12.56
C GLY A 114 -1.23 11.31 -13.95
N THR A 115 -1.03 10.30 -14.80
CA THR A 115 -1.70 10.21 -16.09
C THR A 115 -2.98 9.40 -15.90
N LYS A 116 -4.04 9.72 -16.65
CA LYS A 116 -5.18 8.81 -16.74
C LYS A 116 -4.64 7.47 -17.21
N ALA A 117 -4.96 6.40 -16.49
CA ALA A 117 -4.78 5.06 -17.03
C ALA A 117 -5.46 5.07 -18.41
N ALA A 118 -4.70 4.84 -19.48
CA ALA A 118 -5.31 4.72 -20.79
C ALA A 118 -6.38 3.63 -20.65
N ALA A 119 -7.63 3.98 -20.91
CA ALA A 119 -8.68 2.99 -21.03
C ALA A 119 -8.21 2.07 -22.16
N ALA A 120 -7.79 0.86 -21.80
CA ALA A 120 -7.48 -0.18 -22.77
C ALA A 120 -8.80 -0.45 -23.51
N ASN A 121 -8.90 0.09 -24.73
CA ASN A 121 -9.85 -0.35 -25.74
C ASN A 121 -9.12 -1.27 -26.70
#